data_AF-A0A2G5K2A9-F1
#
_entry.id   AF-A0A2G5K2A9-F1
#
_cell.length_a   1.000
_cell.length_b   1.000
_cell.length_c   1.000
_cell.angle_alpha   90.00
_cell.angle_beta   90.00
_cell.angle_gamma   90.00
#
_symmetry.space_group_name_H-M   'P 1'
#
loop_
_entity.id
_entity.type
_entity.pdbx_description
1 polymer ?
#
loop_
_entity_poly.entity_id
_entity_poly.type
_entity_poly.pdbx_seq_one_letter_code
_entity_poly.pdbx_strand_id
1 'polypeptide(L)'
;MRDALSNFATGVTIVTAVDQDENPIGMTASSFNSVSMDPPLILWSVTKTALSAKGFHDASHFGVHVLDAGQTDLSNAFARSGEDKFANVDFKLSAQKIPQIPGALTRFDCETYAIYEGGDHWIIVGKVLEIETTKGQGLVFSQGSYATASPIQMRNQSGQDVPQEDGEIDQLLLYHLSRAYHQLSQDFYVAVRESGISVPEWRVLASLHGRATHELAELSARTFVDNLPLQDLVLKMQDEDLCTVQGRGAKMKITGTEYGQSRVEHLFKLAKKQEAKAVGEDNPAGVTALSELLMTLVKNTNR
;
A
#
# COMPACT_ATOMS: atom_id res chain seq x y z
N MET A 1 -12.11 -10.68 -10.43
CA MET A 1 -12.40 -9.24 -10.67
C MET A 1 -11.62 -8.35 -9.70
N ARG A 2 -11.73 -8.55 -8.38
CA ARG A 2 -10.98 -7.78 -7.37
C ARG A 2 -9.46 -7.77 -7.63
N ASP A 3 -8.87 -8.93 -7.90
CA ASP A 3 -7.43 -9.05 -8.21
C ASP A 3 -7.02 -8.35 -9.51
N ALA A 4 -7.93 -8.25 -10.48
CA ALA A 4 -7.66 -7.54 -11.72
C ALA A 4 -7.66 -6.03 -11.49
N LEU A 5 -8.62 -5.53 -10.69
CA LEU A 5 -8.74 -4.11 -10.34
C LEU A 5 -7.60 -3.63 -9.43
N SER A 6 -7.03 -4.50 -8.60
CA SER A 6 -5.90 -4.14 -7.74
C SER A 6 -4.61 -3.82 -8.52
N ASN A 7 -4.54 -4.15 -9.83
CA ASN A 7 -3.46 -3.71 -10.70
C ASN A 7 -3.50 -2.21 -11.03
N PHE A 8 -4.66 -1.56 -10.88
CA PHE A 8 -4.77 -0.12 -11.04
C PHE A 8 -4.40 0.56 -9.72
N ALA A 9 -3.17 1.07 -9.64
CA ALA A 9 -2.70 1.81 -8.48
C ALA A 9 -3.48 3.12 -8.32
N THR A 10 -3.93 3.41 -7.11
CA THR A 10 -4.64 4.66 -6.79
C THR A 10 -3.98 5.39 -5.64
N GLY A 11 -4.28 6.68 -5.51
CA GLY A 11 -4.13 7.34 -4.21
C GLY A 11 -5.12 6.75 -3.19
N VAL A 12 -4.87 7.03 -1.91
CA VAL A 12 -5.79 6.70 -0.82
C VAL A 12 -6.46 7.97 -0.33
N THR A 13 -7.79 7.92 -0.18
CA THR A 13 -8.56 9.04 0.35
C THR A 13 -9.39 8.64 1.56
N ILE A 14 -9.70 9.61 2.43
CA ILE A 14 -10.78 9.49 3.40
C ILE A 14 -11.88 10.46 3.01
N VAL A 15 -13.09 9.93 2.83
CA VAL A 15 -14.29 10.73 2.61
C VAL A 15 -15.00 10.92 3.94
N THR A 16 -15.39 12.16 4.23
CA THR A 16 -16.09 12.55 5.45
C THR A 16 -17.38 13.30 5.14
N ALA A 17 -18.38 13.17 5.98
CA ALA A 17 -19.61 13.94 5.93
C ALA A 17 -20.23 13.99 7.34
N VAL A 18 -21.36 14.67 7.48
CA VAL A 18 -22.25 14.51 8.63
C VAL A 18 -23.51 13.77 8.19
N ASP A 19 -23.99 12.87 9.03
CA ASP A 19 -25.27 12.18 8.79
C ASP A 19 -26.47 13.06 9.21
N GLN A 20 -27.68 12.50 9.09
CA GLN A 20 -28.93 13.21 9.43
C GLN A 20 -29.05 13.55 10.91
N ASP A 21 -28.32 12.86 11.78
CA ASP A 21 -28.30 13.06 13.23
C ASP A 21 -27.13 13.98 13.66
N GLU A 22 -26.51 14.69 12.70
CA GLU A 22 -25.33 15.55 12.87
C GLU A 22 -24.07 14.82 13.36
N ASN A 23 -24.00 13.49 13.25
CA ASN A 23 -22.81 12.74 13.62
C ASN A 23 -21.78 12.73 12.49
N PRO A 24 -20.48 12.89 12.79
CA PRO A 24 -19.43 12.77 11.78
C PRO A 24 -19.32 11.32 11.30
N ILE A 25 -19.35 11.14 9.99
CA ILE A 25 -19.15 9.85 9.34
C ILE A 25 -17.94 9.91 8.41
N GLY A 26 -17.26 8.78 8.27
CA GLY A 26 -15.99 8.69 7.59
C GLY A 26 -15.71 7.31 7.00
N MET A 27 -15.07 7.29 5.83
CA MET A 27 -14.69 6.06 5.14
C MET A 27 -13.42 6.26 4.31
N THR A 28 -12.50 5.30 4.40
CA THR A 28 -11.40 5.19 3.45
C THR A 28 -11.93 4.73 2.09
N ALA A 29 -11.55 5.43 1.03
CA ALA A 29 -11.94 5.14 -0.34
C ALA A 29 -10.74 5.24 -1.30
N SER A 30 -10.63 4.25 -2.19
CA SER A 30 -9.72 4.23 -3.34
C SER A 30 -10.44 4.42 -4.68
N SER A 31 -11.77 4.59 -4.65
CA SER A 31 -12.63 4.79 -5.83
C SER A 31 -12.68 6.25 -6.31
N PHE A 32 -11.96 7.16 -5.65
CA PHE A 32 -11.91 8.58 -5.98
C PHE A 32 -11.28 8.84 -7.35
N ASN A 33 -11.86 9.75 -8.13
CA ASN A 33 -11.26 10.26 -9.36
C ASN A 33 -11.77 11.67 -9.74
N SER A 34 -11.01 12.38 -10.57
CA SER A 34 -11.46 13.65 -11.18
C SER A 34 -12.40 13.41 -12.35
N VAL A 35 -13.39 14.30 -12.53
CA VAL A 35 -14.39 14.19 -13.59
C VAL A 35 -14.34 15.38 -14.55
N SER A 36 -14.32 16.60 -14.01
CA SER A 36 -14.42 17.83 -14.80
C SER A 36 -13.65 18.96 -14.14
N MET A 37 -13.15 19.90 -14.96
CA MET A 37 -12.54 21.14 -14.48
C MET A 37 -13.54 22.30 -14.40
N ASP A 38 -14.53 22.36 -15.30
CA ASP A 38 -15.58 23.39 -15.29
C ASP A 38 -16.96 22.79 -15.65
N PRO A 39 -17.91 22.69 -14.69
CA PRO A 39 -17.69 22.93 -13.27
C PRO A 39 -16.66 21.94 -12.69
N PRO A 40 -15.96 22.28 -11.58
CA PRO A 40 -14.97 21.41 -10.98
C PRO A 40 -15.67 20.22 -10.29
N LEU A 41 -15.61 19.05 -10.91
CA LEU A 41 -16.29 17.85 -10.44
C LEU A 41 -15.30 16.73 -10.14
N ILE A 42 -15.54 16.04 -9.03
CA ILE A 42 -14.90 14.80 -8.63
C ILE A 42 -15.96 13.72 -8.42
N LEU A 43 -15.56 12.45 -8.39
CA LEU A 43 -16.44 11.37 -7.98
C LEU A 43 -15.73 10.39 -7.04
N TRP A 44 -16.54 9.60 -6.36
CA TRP A 44 -16.12 8.40 -5.64
C TRP A 44 -17.31 7.43 -5.55
N SER A 45 -17.09 6.25 -4.99
CA SER A 45 -18.15 5.25 -4.85
C SER A 45 -18.17 4.62 -3.46
N VAL A 46 -19.38 4.46 -2.91
CA VAL A 46 -19.65 3.85 -1.60
C VAL A 46 -20.50 2.61 -1.77
N THR A 47 -20.13 1.50 -1.12
CA THR A 47 -20.92 0.27 -1.16
C THR A 47 -22.23 0.46 -0.41
N LYS A 48 -23.35 -0.02 -0.97
CA LYS A 48 -24.70 0.13 -0.40
C LYS A 48 -24.86 -0.59 0.95
N THR A 49 -23.96 -1.51 1.28
CA THR A 49 -23.97 -2.27 2.54
C THR A 49 -23.16 -1.62 3.65
N ALA A 50 -22.46 -0.50 3.40
CA ALA A 50 -21.72 0.19 4.44
C ALA A 50 -22.68 0.83 5.44
N LEU A 51 -22.32 0.83 6.73
CA LEU A 51 -23.11 1.48 7.78
C LEU A 51 -23.33 2.97 7.51
N SER A 52 -22.32 3.65 6.97
CA SER A 52 -22.37 5.07 6.60
C SER A 52 -22.94 5.33 5.20
N ALA A 53 -23.35 4.30 4.44
CA ALA A 53 -23.77 4.46 3.04
C ALA A 53 -24.95 5.42 2.90
N LYS A 54 -25.96 5.29 3.78
CA LYS A 54 -27.13 6.18 3.79
C LYS A 54 -26.75 7.62 4.18
N GLY A 55 -25.87 7.77 5.16
CA GLY A 55 -25.39 9.09 5.57
C GLY A 55 -24.67 9.81 4.43
N PHE A 56 -23.80 9.13 3.68
CA PHE A 56 -23.16 9.70 2.50
C PHE A 56 -24.14 9.97 1.35
N HIS A 57 -25.10 9.06 1.11
CA HIS A 57 -26.11 9.23 0.08
C HIS A 57 -26.99 10.47 0.33
N ASP A 58 -27.33 10.74 1.59
CA ASP A 58 -28.24 11.83 1.95
C ASP A 58 -27.50 13.15 2.28
N ALA A 59 -26.17 13.12 2.41
CA ALA A 59 -25.37 14.29 2.74
C ALA A 59 -25.35 15.31 1.58
N SER A 60 -25.65 16.57 1.91
CA SER A 60 -25.56 17.69 0.94
C SER A 60 -24.12 18.13 0.70
N HIS A 61 -23.22 17.87 1.64
CA HIS A 61 -21.82 18.24 1.58
C HIS A 61 -20.93 17.11 2.12
N PHE A 62 -19.74 16.97 1.54
CA PHE A 62 -18.75 16.00 1.99
C PHE A 62 -17.33 16.52 1.72
N GLY A 63 -16.36 15.99 2.46
CA GLY A 63 -14.94 16.28 2.31
C GLY A 63 -14.20 15.08 1.77
N VAL A 64 -13.26 15.28 0.84
CA VAL A 64 -12.34 14.22 0.37
C VAL A 64 -10.91 14.58 0.76
N HIS A 65 -10.27 13.74 1.56
CA HIS A 65 -8.93 13.95 2.10
C HIS A 65 -7.96 12.98 1.42
N VAL A 66 -7.12 13.47 0.52
CA VAL A 66 -6.01 12.72 -0.09
C VAL A 66 -4.90 12.57 0.92
N LEU A 67 -4.55 11.32 1.26
CA LEU A 67 -3.65 11.03 2.38
C LEU A 67 -2.17 11.15 2.01
N ASP A 68 -1.38 11.61 2.99
CA ASP A 68 0.07 11.53 2.97
C ASP A 68 0.54 10.09 3.27
N ALA A 69 1.71 9.72 2.75
CA ALA A 69 2.34 8.41 2.91
C ALA A 69 2.49 7.98 4.38
N GLY A 70 2.62 8.92 5.31
CA GLY A 70 2.68 8.65 6.76
C GLY A 70 1.34 8.34 7.42
N GLN A 71 0.22 8.43 6.70
CA GLN A 71 -1.14 8.30 7.27
C GLN A 71 -1.78 6.91 7.08
N THR A 72 -0.97 5.84 7.04
CA THR A 72 -1.45 4.46 6.92
C THR A 72 -2.37 4.04 8.07
N ASP A 73 -2.06 4.47 9.30
CA ASP A 73 -2.86 4.15 10.49
C ASP A 73 -4.25 4.81 10.42
N LEU A 74 -4.30 6.04 9.93
CA LEU A 74 -5.55 6.77 9.73
C LEU A 74 -6.40 6.10 8.64
N SER A 75 -5.78 5.73 7.51
CA SER A 75 -6.43 4.95 6.45
C SER A 75 -7.02 3.64 7.01
N ASN A 76 -6.25 2.92 7.81
CA ASN A 76 -6.68 1.66 8.42
C ASN A 76 -7.84 1.85 9.41
N ALA A 77 -7.82 2.91 10.22
CA ALA A 77 -8.91 3.24 11.15
C ALA A 77 -10.22 3.53 10.41
N PHE A 78 -10.15 4.32 9.32
CA PHE A 78 -11.35 4.69 8.56
C PHE A 78 -11.87 3.60 7.62
N ALA A 79 -11.08 2.54 7.36
CA ALA A 79 -11.49 1.38 6.58
C ALA A 79 -12.28 0.34 7.40
N ARG A 80 -12.13 0.30 8.74
CA ARG A 80 -12.82 -0.66 9.62
C ARG A 80 -14.29 -0.30 9.82
N SER A 81 -15.11 -1.29 10.16
CA SER A 81 -16.53 -1.11 10.49
C SER A 81 -16.75 -1.11 12.00
N GLY A 82 -17.73 -0.35 12.49
CA GLY A 82 -18.28 -0.46 13.86
C GLY A 82 -17.54 0.25 15.00
N GLU A 83 -16.40 0.88 14.76
CA GLU A 83 -15.70 1.72 15.74
C GLU A 83 -16.08 3.20 15.57
N ASP A 84 -16.06 3.99 16.65
CA ASP A 84 -16.10 5.46 16.55
C ASP A 84 -14.78 5.94 15.93
N LYS A 85 -14.80 6.11 14.61
CA LYS A 85 -13.63 6.45 13.79
C LYS A 85 -13.04 7.82 14.13
N PHE A 86 -13.85 8.72 14.70
CA PHE A 86 -13.44 10.09 14.99
C PHE A 86 -12.98 10.30 16.43
N ALA A 87 -13.19 9.33 17.33
CA ALA A 87 -12.87 9.44 18.75
C ALA A 87 -11.42 9.90 19.05
N ASN A 88 -10.46 9.50 18.21
CA ASN A 88 -9.03 9.82 18.36
C ASN A 88 -8.50 10.72 17.23
N VAL A 89 -9.38 11.44 16.54
CA VAL A 89 -9.01 12.34 15.45
C VAL A 89 -9.31 13.78 15.86
N ASP A 90 -8.31 14.66 15.82
CA ASP A 90 -8.48 16.09 16.07
C ASP A 90 -9.07 16.79 14.83
N PHE A 91 -10.31 16.43 14.48
CA PHE A 91 -11.01 17.01 13.34
C PHE A 91 -11.73 18.32 13.70
N LYS A 92 -11.95 19.16 12.69
CA LYS A 92 -12.75 20.38 12.81
C LYS A 92 -13.93 20.33 11.86
N LEU A 93 -14.98 21.10 12.14
CA LEU A 93 -16.09 21.26 11.19
C LEU A 93 -15.88 22.53 10.37
N SER A 94 -16.05 22.43 9.05
CA SER A 94 -16.11 23.58 8.16
C SER A 94 -17.37 24.43 8.40
N ALA A 95 -17.48 25.57 7.73
CA ALA A 95 -18.71 26.38 7.73
C ALA A 95 -19.93 25.59 7.22
N GLN A 96 -19.72 24.65 6.29
CA GLN A 96 -20.74 23.75 5.74
C GLN A 96 -20.87 22.44 6.55
N LYS A 97 -20.33 22.40 7.78
CA LYS A 97 -20.36 21.23 8.68
C LYS A 97 -19.64 19.99 8.13
N ILE A 98 -18.68 20.16 7.23
CA ILE A 98 -17.86 19.05 6.73
C ILE A 98 -16.77 18.74 7.77
N PRO A 99 -16.60 17.47 8.23
CA PRO A 99 -15.49 17.10 9.08
C PRO A 99 -14.16 17.16 8.31
N GLN A 100 -13.25 18.02 8.77
CA GLN A 100 -11.94 18.28 8.18
C GLN A 100 -10.86 17.60 9.04
N ILE A 101 -10.16 16.64 8.44
CA ILE A 101 -9.06 15.90 9.07
C ILE A 101 -7.73 16.61 8.76
N PRO A 102 -6.93 16.97 9.77
CA PRO A 102 -5.65 17.62 9.56
C PRO A 102 -4.60 16.67 8.97
N GLY A 103 -3.58 17.25 8.32
CA GLY A 103 -2.40 16.52 7.83
C GLY A 103 -2.59 15.79 6.48
N ALA A 104 -3.79 15.81 5.90
CA ALA A 104 -3.99 15.35 4.52
C ALA A 104 -3.23 16.24 3.52
N LEU A 105 -2.74 15.65 2.44
CA LEU A 105 -2.05 16.39 1.36
C LEU A 105 -2.99 17.32 0.62
N THR A 106 -4.22 16.87 0.41
CA THR A 106 -5.22 17.67 -0.27
C THR A 106 -6.58 17.39 0.32
N ARG A 107 -7.32 18.44 0.67
CA ARG A 107 -8.74 18.36 1.02
C ARG A 107 -9.57 19.01 -0.06
N PHE A 108 -10.61 18.33 -0.51
CA PHE A 108 -11.66 18.89 -1.35
C PHE A 108 -12.95 18.97 -0.54
N ASP A 109 -13.44 20.17 -0.26
CA ASP A 109 -14.76 20.37 0.33
C ASP A 109 -15.78 20.50 -0.81
N CYS A 110 -16.78 19.62 -0.81
CA CYS A 110 -17.67 19.41 -1.94
C CYS A 110 -19.13 19.57 -1.56
N GLU A 111 -19.92 20.12 -2.49
CA GLU A 111 -21.37 19.97 -2.51
C GLU A 111 -21.73 18.72 -3.32
N THR A 112 -22.68 17.92 -2.84
CA THR A 112 -23.19 16.77 -3.60
C THR A 112 -23.89 17.25 -4.86
N TYR A 113 -23.30 16.93 -6.01
CA TYR A 113 -23.76 17.39 -7.32
C TYR A 113 -24.76 16.42 -7.96
N ALA A 114 -24.46 15.11 -7.90
CA ALA A 114 -25.32 14.06 -8.41
C ALA A 114 -24.97 12.71 -7.77
N ILE A 115 -25.96 11.82 -7.69
CA ILE A 115 -25.78 10.44 -7.23
C ILE A 115 -26.35 9.51 -8.31
N TYR A 116 -25.54 8.51 -8.71
CA TYR A 116 -25.92 7.53 -9.72
C TYR A 116 -25.91 6.11 -9.15
N GLU A 117 -26.79 5.29 -9.70
CA GLU A 117 -26.77 3.84 -9.53
C GLU A 117 -25.47 3.25 -10.09
N GLY A 118 -24.77 2.45 -9.27
CA GLY A 118 -23.49 1.82 -9.58
C GLY A 118 -23.47 0.33 -9.23
N GLY A 119 -24.59 -0.37 -9.43
CA GLY A 119 -24.75 -1.77 -9.05
C GLY A 119 -24.88 -1.93 -7.54
N ASP A 120 -23.88 -2.53 -6.89
CA ASP A 120 -23.78 -2.68 -5.44
C ASP A 120 -23.20 -1.44 -4.74
N HIS A 121 -22.86 -0.39 -5.50
CA HIS A 121 -22.39 0.90 -5.01
C HIS A 121 -23.31 2.05 -5.45
N TRP A 122 -23.23 3.17 -4.71
CA TRP A 122 -23.62 4.49 -5.19
C TRP A 122 -22.40 5.21 -5.74
N ILE A 123 -22.52 5.82 -6.91
CA ILE A 123 -21.50 6.73 -7.46
C ILE A 123 -21.91 8.15 -7.06
N ILE A 124 -21.12 8.79 -6.21
CA ILE A 124 -21.38 10.13 -5.71
C ILE A 124 -20.46 11.10 -6.44
N VAL A 125 -21.05 12.08 -7.13
CA VAL A 125 -20.35 13.17 -7.81
C VAL A 125 -20.43 14.41 -6.93
N GLY A 126 -19.29 15.02 -6.63
CA GLY A 126 -19.19 16.24 -5.86
C GLY A 126 -18.72 17.40 -6.71
N LYS A 127 -19.36 18.57 -6.54
CA LYS A 127 -18.85 19.85 -7.03
C LYS A 127 -17.92 20.44 -5.99
N VAL A 128 -16.67 20.66 -6.37
CA VAL A 128 -15.65 21.21 -5.47
C VAL A 128 -15.95 22.68 -5.20
N LEU A 129 -16.04 23.03 -3.92
CA LEU A 129 -16.25 24.39 -3.42
C LEU A 129 -14.93 25.01 -2.93
N GLU A 130 -14.12 24.23 -2.22
CA GLU A 130 -12.86 24.66 -1.65
C GLU A 130 -11.81 23.56 -1.78
N ILE A 131 -10.55 23.97 -1.98
CA ILE A 131 -9.40 23.07 -2.03
C ILE A 131 -8.35 23.60 -1.08
N GLU A 132 -7.88 22.74 -0.17
CA GLU A 132 -6.67 22.99 0.62
C GLU A 132 -5.60 21.99 0.18
N THR A 133 -4.37 22.44 -0.04
CA THR A 133 -3.28 21.56 -0.50
C THR A 133 -1.99 21.88 0.25
N THR A 134 -1.27 20.84 0.63
CA THR A 134 0.06 20.89 1.25
C THR A 134 1.05 20.05 0.44
N LYS A 135 2.34 20.24 0.70
CA LYS A 135 3.40 19.43 0.06
C LYS A 135 3.64 18.16 0.87
N GLY A 136 3.88 17.06 0.18
CA GLY A 136 4.27 15.78 0.78
C GLY A 136 4.23 14.66 -0.27
N GLN A 137 4.24 13.41 0.18
CA GLN A 137 4.25 12.25 -0.72
C GLN A 137 2.93 11.49 -0.57
N GLY A 138 2.20 11.31 -1.68
CA GLY A 138 0.90 10.65 -1.64
C GLY A 138 0.99 9.18 -1.23
N LEU A 139 0.07 8.77 -0.35
CA LEU A 139 -0.14 7.36 -0.04
C LEU A 139 -0.75 6.66 -1.27
N VAL A 140 -0.09 5.62 -1.75
CA VAL A 140 -0.54 4.80 -2.87
C VAL A 140 -1.06 3.47 -2.34
N PHE A 141 -2.12 2.95 -2.94
CA PHE A 141 -2.58 1.58 -2.72
C PHE A 141 -2.57 0.82 -4.04
N SER A 142 -1.90 -0.33 -4.05
CA SER A 142 -1.79 -1.19 -5.23
C SER A 142 -1.61 -2.64 -4.79
N GLN A 143 -2.26 -3.57 -5.48
CA GLN A 143 -2.15 -5.01 -5.21
C GLN A 143 -2.35 -5.42 -3.74
N GLY A 144 -3.19 -4.69 -2.99
CA GLY A 144 -3.48 -4.98 -1.59
C GLY A 144 -2.42 -4.49 -0.60
N SER A 145 -1.56 -3.54 -0.98
CA SER A 145 -0.52 -3.00 -0.11
C SER A 145 -0.37 -1.50 -0.27
N TYR A 146 -0.01 -0.82 0.83
CA TYR A 146 0.41 0.58 0.78
C TYR A 146 1.79 0.71 0.13
N ALA A 147 1.96 1.80 -0.61
CA ALA A 147 3.20 2.16 -1.28
C ALA A 147 3.32 3.68 -1.33
N THR A 148 4.46 4.13 -1.84
CA THR A 148 4.65 5.52 -2.24
C THR A 148 4.96 5.60 -3.73
N ALA A 149 4.53 6.68 -4.38
CA ALA A 149 4.94 6.93 -5.75
C ALA A 149 6.44 7.28 -5.77
N SER A 150 7.22 6.47 -6.48
CA SER A 150 8.61 6.78 -6.80
C SER A 150 8.70 7.12 -8.30
N PRO A 151 9.42 8.19 -8.68
CA PRO A 151 9.65 8.49 -10.08
C PRO A 151 10.32 7.30 -10.78
N ILE A 152 9.77 6.88 -11.92
CA ILE A 152 10.45 5.90 -12.78
C ILE A 152 11.51 6.66 -13.56
N GLN A 153 12.78 6.32 -13.34
CA GLN A 153 13.85 6.83 -14.18
C GLN A 153 13.74 6.17 -15.55
N MET A 154 13.47 6.95 -16.59
CA MET A 154 13.41 6.43 -17.95
C MET A 154 14.79 5.85 -18.31
N ARG A 155 14.84 4.58 -18.73
CA ARG A 155 16.06 4.03 -19.34
C ARG A 155 16.38 4.87 -20.57
N ASN A 156 17.53 5.54 -20.57
CA ASN A 156 18.02 6.17 -21.78
C ASN A 156 18.16 5.11 -22.88
N GLN A 157 17.63 5.38 -24.07
CA GLN A 157 17.67 4.45 -25.21
C GLN A 157 19.09 4.24 -25.78
N SER A 158 20.09 4.94 -25.26
CA SER A 158 21.49 4.61 -25.43
C SER A 158 21.85 3.53 -24.41
N GLY A 159 22.18 2.31 -24.85
CA GLY A 159 22.83 1.29 -24.03
C GLY A 159 24.24 1.66 -23.54
N GLN A 160 24.45 2.94 -23.21
CA GLN A 160 25.56 3.47 -22.43
C GLN A 160 25.00 3.71 -21.04
N ASP A 161 25.25 2.73 -20.18
CA ASP A 161 24.98 2.78 -18.75
C ASP A 161 25.73 3.95 -18.10
N VAL A 162 25.06 4.63 -17.18
CA VAL A 162 25.57 5.62 -16.21
C VAL A 162 25.91 7.00 -16.82
N PRO A 163 25.19 8.09 -16.44
CA PRO A 163 25.71 9.44 -16.61
C PRO A 163 27.09 9.52 -15.96
N GLN A 164 28.09 9.99 -16.70
CA GLN A 164 29.47 10.10 -16.22
C GLN A 164 29.48 10.84 -14.87
N GLU A 165 29.99 10.13 -13.87
CA GLU A 165 29.97 10.43 -12.44
C GLU A 165 30.79 11.69 -12.15
N ASP A 166 30.15 12.80 -11.75
CA ASP A 166 30.86 14.01 -11.28
C ASP A 166 30.02 14.87 -10.30
N GLY A 167 28.85 14.39 -9.85
CA GLY A 167 27.98 15.12 -8.92
C GLY A 167 28.18 14.70 -7.45
N GLU A 168 28.13 15.66 -6.52
CA GLU A 168 28.19 15.38 -5.06
C GLU A 168 27.08 14.42 -4.59
N ILE A 169 25.93 14.42 -5.27
CA ILE A 169 24.78 13.55 -4.97
C ILE A 169 25.11 12.06 -5.25
N ASP A 170 25.89 11.78 -6.29
CA ASP A 170 26.19 10.41 -6.72
C ASP A 170 27.14 9.68 -5.76
N GLN A 171 27.81 10.42 -4.87
CA GLN A 171 28.66 9.89 -3.81
C GLN A 171 27.89 9.59 -2.52
N LEU A 172 26.62 9.99 -2.43
CA LEU A 172 25.80 9.78 -1.24
C LEU A 172 25.35 8.32 -1.16
N LEU A 173 25.56 7.71 0.02
CA LEU A 173 25.19 6.33 0.31
C LEU A 173 23.73 6.00 -0.04
N LEU A 174 22.80 6.93 0.19
CA LEU A 174 21.37 6.75 -0.12
C LEU A 174 21.13 6.41 -1.60
N TYR A 175 21.85 7.06 -2.52
CA TYR A 175 21.69 6.87 -3.96
C TYR A 175 22.32 5.55 -4.42
N HIS A 176 23.47 5.18 -3.86
CA HIS A 176 24.05 3.85 -4.07
C HIS A 176 23.10 2.73 -3.62
N LEU A 177 22.50 2.86 -2.42
CA LEU A 177 21.55 1.89 -1.89
C LEU A 177 20.30 1.78 -2.78
N SER A 178 19.73 2.91 -3.17
CA SER A 178 18.54 2.94 -4.04
C SER A 178 18.81 2.28 -5.39
N ARG A 179 19.92 2.62 -6.04
CA ARG A 179 20.32 2.06 -7.34
C ARG A 179 20.61 0.56 -7.25
N ALA A 180 21.40 0.14 -6.25
CA ALA A 180 21.72 -1.27 -6.03
C ALA A 180 20.45 -2.09 -5.76
N TYR A 181 19.55 -1.58 -4.90
CA TYR A 181 18.26 -2.22 -4.65
C TYR A 181 17.44 -2.35 -5.94
N HIS A 182 17.30 -1.28 -6.72
CA HIS A 182 16.51 -1.31 -7.95
C HIS A 182 17.07 -2.33 -8.96
N GLN A 183 18.38 -2.35 -9.17
CA GLN A 183 19.04 -3.27 -10.11
C GLN A 183 18.90 -4.73 -9.66
N LEU A 184 19.12 -5.03 -8.38
CA LEU A 184 19.01 -6.40 -7.86
C LEU A 184 17.57 -6.90 -7.80
N SER A 185 16.64 -6.04 -7.35
CA SER A 185 15.24 -6.43 -7.17
C SER A 185 14.51 -6.62 -8.49
N GLN A 186 14.86 -5.86 -9.54
CA GLN A 186 14.19 -5.90 -10.83
C GLN A 186 14.27 -7.32 -11.45
N ASP A 187 15.47 -7.86 -11.56
CA ASP A 187 15.69 -9.18 -12.18
C ASP A 187 15.15 -10.31 -11.30
N PHE A 188 15.32 -10.20 -9.99
CA PHE A 188 14.82 -11.20 -9.05
C PHE A 188 13.29 -11.30 -9.09
N TYR A 189 12.57 -10.17 -9.03
CA TYR A 189 11.10 -10.19 -9.03
C TYR A 189 10.49 -10.56 -10.38
N VAL A 190 11.22 -10.42 -11.49
CA VAL A 190 10.82 -11.03 -12.76
C VAL A 190 10.81 -12.55 -12.62
N ALA A 191 11.89 -13.15 -12.13
CA ALA A 191 11.97 -14.60 -11.94
C ALA A 191 10.91 -15.12 -10.95
N VAL A 192 10.62 -14.38 -9.87
CA VAL A 192 9.52 -14.70 -8.94
C VAL A 192 8.19 -14.81 -9.71
N ARG A 193 7.85 -13.81 -10.53
CA ARG A 193 6.60 -13.84 -11.31
C ARG A 193 6.57 -14.96 -12.35
N GLU A 194 7.69 -15.23 -13.01
CA GLU A 194 7.80 -16.33 -13.99
C GLU A 194 7.63 -17.72 -13.33
N SER A 195 7.91 -17.85 -12.03
CA SER A 195 7.62 -19.06 -11.25
C SER A 195 6.13 -19.25 -10.90
N GLY A 196 5.28 -18.33 -11.33
CA GLY A 196 3.83 -18.35 -11.07
C GLY A 196 3.47 -17.96 -9.63
N ILE A 197 4.34 -17.25 -8.94
CA ILE A 197 4.17 -16.78 -7.56
C ILE A 197 4.19 -15.25 -7.58
N SER A 198 3.26 -14.61 -6.88
CA SER A 198 3.28 -13.16 -6.67
C SER A 198 4.37 -12.74 -5.68
N VAL A 199 4.81 -11.49 -5.71
CA VAL A 199 5.83 -11.00 -4.76
C VAL A 199 5.38 -11.12 -3.29
N PRO A 200 4.11 -10.79 -2.93
CA PRO A 200 3.59 -11.06 -1.59
C PRO A 200 3.66 -12.54 -1.17
N GLU A 201 3.21 -13.46 -2.04
CA GLU A 201 3.25 -14.91 -1.77
C GLU A 201 4.69 -15.40 -1.56
N TRP A 202 5.63 -14.93 -2.40
CA TRP A 202 7.04 -15.21 -2.23
C TRP A 202 7.55 -14.75 -0.86
N ARG A 203 7.24 -13.52 -0.43
CA ARG A 203 7.70 -12.99 0.87
C ARG A 203 7.14 -13.81 2.04
N VAL A 204 5.88 -14.24 1.95
CA VAL A 204 5.27 -15.14 2.95
C VAL A 204 6.01 -16.48 2.96
N LEU A 205 6.13 -17.16 1.82
CA LEU A 205 6.77 -18.47 1.73
C LEU A 205 8.24 -18.44 2.11
N ALA A 206 8.96 -17.37 1.76
CA ALA A 206 10.34 -17.16 2.18
C ALA A 206 10.45 -16.98 3.70
N SER A 207 9.50 -16.29 4.32
CA SER A 207 9.45 -16.14 5.79
C SER A 207 9.10 -17.45 6.50
N LEU A 208 8.33 -18.33 5.85
CA LEU A 208 7.94 -19.64 6.37
C LEU A 208 8.92 -20.77 6.01
N HIS A 209 10.02 -20.46 5.31
CA HIS A 209 10.98 -21.44 4.86
C HIS A 209 11.60 -22.20 6.05
N GLY A 210 11.89 -23.50 5.88
CA GLY A 210 12.37 -24.35 6.97
C GLY A 210 11.29 -24.75 7.99
N ARG A 211 10.00 -24.70 7.60
CA ARG A 211 8.81 -25.00 8.42
C ARG A 211 8.67 -24.04 9.60
N ALA A 212 9.13 -22.79 9.42
CA ALA A 212 8.95 -21.75 10.40
C ALA A 212 7.46 -21.43 10.61
N THR A 213 7.11 -21.06 11.83
CA THR A 213 5.77 -20.58 12.21
C THR A 213 5.86 -19.11 12.60
N HIS A 214 5.02 -18.28 12.01
CA HIS A 214 4.93 -16.85 12.31
C HIS A 214 3.50 -16.43 12.60
N GLU A 215 3.34 -15.42 13.46
CA GLU A 215 2.05 -14.75 13.65
C GLU A 215 1.76 -13.80 12.48
N LEU A 216 0.47 -13.57 12.19
CA LEU A 216 0.05 -12.70 11.09
C LEU A 216 0.69 -11.30 11.15
N ALA A 217 0.78 -10.72 12.35
CA ALA A 217 1.40 -9.41 12.56
C ALA A 217 2.90 -9.39 12.22
N GLU A 218 3.62 -10.47 12.52
CA GLU A 218 5.04 -10.60 12.17
C GLU A 218 5.23 -10.74 10.65
N LEU A 219 4.36 -11.51 10.00
CA LEU A 219 4.38 -11.63 8.53
C LEU A 219 4.01 -10.31 7.86
N SER A 220 3.06 -9.54 8.39
CA SER A 220 2.71 -8.23 7.87
C SER A 220 3.92 -7.29 7.84
N ALA A 221 4.65 -7.21 8.96
CA ALA A 221 5.87 -6.40 9.06
C ALA A 221 6.98 -6.84 8.08
N ARG A 222 7.08 -8.14 7.76
CA ARG A 222 8.11 -8.70 6.86
C ARG A 222 7.74 -8.63 5.38
N THR A 223 6.45 -8.73 5.08
CA THR A 223 5.93 -8.81 3.71
C THR A 223 5.59 -7.44 3.14
N PHE A 224 5.47 -6.43 4.01
CA PHE A 224 4.97 -5.09 3.68
C PHE A 224 3.52 -5.13 3.15
N VAL A 225 2.73 -6.07 3.66
CA VAL A 225 1.30 -6.25 3.35
C VAL A 225 0.51 -6.08 4.64
N ASP A 226 -0.53 -5.25 4.64
CA ASP A 226 -1.37 -5.06 5.83
C ASP A 226 -2.08 -6.35 6.28
N ASN A 227 -2.44 -6.42 7.56
CA ASN A 227 -3.02 -7.63 8.15
C ASN A 227 -4.27 -8.17 7.42
N LEU A 228 -5.18 -7.30 6.97
CA LEU A 228 -6.43 -7.72 6.30
C LEU A 228 -6.17 -8.38 4.93
N PRO A 229 -5.51 -7.71 3.96
CA PRO A 229 -5.19 -8.35 2.68
C PRO A 229 -4.23 -9.54 2.86
N LEU A 230 -3.34 -9.50 3.85
CA LEU A 230 -2.48 -10.64 4.16
C LEU A 230 -3.27 -11.84 4.69
N GLN A 231 -4.31 -11.60 5.49
CA GLN A 231 -5.20 -12.67 5.98
C GLN A 231 -5.89 -13.40 4.82
N ASP A 232 -6.45 -12.66 3.87
CA ASP A 232 -7.07 -13.23 2.67
C ASP A 232 -6.05 -14.04 1.85
N LEU A 233 -4.82 -13.51 1.73
CA LEU A 233 -3.75 -14.17 1.01
C LEU A 233 -3.34 -15.50 1.65
N VAL A 234 -3.08 -15.53 2.97
CA VAL A 234 -2.64 -16.76 3.64
C VAL A 234 -3.72 -17.84 3.67
N LEU A 235 -5.00 -17.45 3.71
CA LEU A 235 -6.11 -18.40 3.61
C LEU A 235 -6.16 -19.04 2.21
N LYS A 236 -5.99 -18.24 1.14
CA LYS A 236 -5.87 -18.77 -0.22
C LYS A 236 -4.66 -19.70 -0.36
N MET A 237 -3.52 -19.32 0.21
CA MET A 237 -2.32 -20.16 0.22
C MET A 237 -2.52 -21.48 0.96
N GLN A 238 -3.33 -21.48 2.04
CA GLN A 238 -3.70 -22.70 2.74
C GLN A 238 -4.54 -23.64 1.86
N ASP A 239 -5.49 -23.10 1.09
CA ASP A 239 -6.31 -23.89 0.16
C ASP A 239 -5.46 -24.55 -0.94
N GLU A 240 -4.32 -23.96 -1.27
CA GLU A 240 -3.33 -24.47 -2.23
C GLU A 240 -2.24 -25.36 -1.57
N ASP A 241 -2.40 -25.73 -0.30
CA ASP A 241 -1.44 -26.53 0.49
C ASP A 241 -0.03 -25.90 0.59
N LEU A 242 0.07 -24.57 0.47
CA LEU A 242 1.35 -23.84 0.57
C LEU A 242 1.74 -23.51 2.02
N CYS A 243 0.75 -23.37 2.90
CA CYS A 243 0.92 -23.16 4.33
C CYS A 243 -0.26 -23.77 5.10
N THR A 244 -0.12 -23.85 6.43
CA THR A 244 -1.21 -24.18 7.34
C THR A 244 -1.47 -22.99 8.25
N VAL A 245 -2.75 -22.75 8.54
CA VAL A 245 -3.16 -21.63 9.39
C VAL A 245 -3.92 -22.17 10.60
N GLN A 246 -3.55 -21.70 11.79
CA GLN A 246 -4.20 -22.03 13.05
C GLN A 246 -4.60 -20.74 13.78
N GLY A 247 -5.77 -20.74 14.42
CA GLY A 247 -6.30 -19.56 15.14
C GLY A 247 -7.17 -18.65 14.25
N ARG A 248 -7.49 -17.46 14.75
CA ARG A 248 -8.35 -16.47 14.07
C ARG A 248 -7.89 -15.03 14.36
N GLY A 249 -8.12 -14.14 13.40
CA GLY A 249 -7.79 -12.71 13.50
C GLY A 249 -6.29 -12.47 13.73
N ALA A 250 -5.94 -11.51 14.58
CA ALA A 250 -4.54 -11.14 14.84
C ALA A 250 -3.68 -12.28 15.44
N LYS A 251 -4.30 -13.31 16.03
CA LYS A 251 -3.60 -14.46 16.64
C LYS A 251 -3.44 -15.65 15.66
N MET A 252 -3.65 -15.43 14.38
CA MET A 252 -3.41 -16.45 13.36
C MET A 252 -1.93 -16.80 13.32
N LYS A 253 -1.63 -18.09 13.41
CA LYS A 253 -0.30 -18.67 13.27
C LYS A 253 -0.23 -19.40 11.95
N ILE A 254 0.76 -19.03 11.13
CA ILE A 254 0.95 -19.54 9.78
C ILE A 254 2.23 -20.35 9.76
N THR A 255 2.17 -21.58 9.27
CA THR A 255 3.33 -22.49 9.19
C THR A 255 3.49 -23.00 7.77
N GLY A 256 4.72 -22.96 7.23
CA GLY A 256 4.99 -23.46 5.87
C GLY A 256 4.86 -24.98 5.76
N THR A 257 4.23 -25.47 4.68
CA THR A 257 4.17 -26.90 4.36
C THR A 257 5.44 -27.35 3.63
N GLU A 258 5.57 -28.66 3.42
CA GLU A 258 6.63 -29.21 2.55
C GLU A 258 6.43 -28.81 1.09
N TYR A 259 5.18 -28.80 0.61
CA TYR A 259 4.86 -28.36 -0.74
C TYR A 259 5.20 -26.87 -0.93
N GLY A 260 4.77 -25.99 -0.02
CA GLY A 260 5.11 -24.56 -0.06
C GLY A 260 6.61 -24.28 -0.06
N GLN A 261 7.41 -25.09 0.64
CA GLN A 261 8.87 -24.98 0.60
C GLN A 261 9.46 -25.35 -0.75
N SER A 262 9.00 -26.46 -1.32
CA SER A 262 9.47 -26.92 -2.64
C SER A 262 9.21 -25.88 -3.73
N ARG A 263 8.10 -25.12 -3.61
CA ARG A 263 7.74 -24.04 -4.54
C ARG A 263 8.75 -22.90 -4.58
N VAL A 264 9.46 -22.62 -3.48
CA VAL A 264 10.33 -21.44 -3.36
C VAL A 264 11.82 -21.77 -3.25
N GLU A 265 12.19 -23.03 -3.11
CA GLU A 265 13.58 -23.45 -2.95
C GLU A 265 14.48 -22.99 -4.11
N HIS A 266 13.96 -23.06 -5.35
CA HIS A 266 14.69 -22.61 -6.53
C HIS A 266 14.96 -21.09 -6.52
N LEU A 267 14.04 -20.28 -5.97
CA LEU A 267 14.18 -18.83 -5.85
C LEU A 267 15.24 -18.46 -4.80
N PHE A 268 15.35 -19.20 -3.69
CA PHE A 268 16.46 -19.02 -2.75
C PHE A 268 17.83 -19.28 -3.38
N LYS A 269 17.93 -20.34 -4.21
CA LYS A 269 19.17 -20.64 -4.95
C LYS A 269 19.49 -19.54 -5.96
N LEU A 270 18.46 -19.04 -6.66
CA LEU A 270 18.60 -17.92 -7.59
C LEU A 270 19.08 -16.64 -6.89
N ALA A 271 18.46 -16.28 -5.75
CA ALA A 271 18.82 -15.10 -4.97
C ALA A 271 20.30 -15.14 -4.56
N LYS A 272 20.76 -16.24 -3.95
CA LYS A 272 22.17 -16.41 -3.55
C LYS A 272 23.13 -16.30 -4.74
N LYS A 273 22.76 -16.84 -5.90
CA LYS A 273 23.57 -16.73 -7.13
C LYS A 273 23.64 -15.28 -7.62
N GLN A 274 22.53 -14.56 -7.60
CA GLN A 274 22.48 -13.15 -7.98
C GLN A 274 23.29 -12.27 -7.03
N GLU A 275 23.19 -12.51 -5.71
CA GLU A 275 23.98 -11.82 -4.68
C GLU A 275 25.49 -12.02 -4.90
N ALA A 276 25.93 -13.26 -5.10
CA ALA A 276 27.34 -13.57 -5.35
C ALA A 276 27.85 -12.89 -6.64
N LYS A 277 27.04 -12.89 -7.70
CA LYS A 277 27.37 -12.19 -8.95
C LYS A 277 27.48 -10.67 -8.73
N ALA A 278 26.61 -10.08 -7.92
CA ALA A 278 26.54 -8.64 -7.70
C ALA A 278 27.76 -8.08 -6.95
N VAL A 279 28.32 -8.83 -6.00
CA VAL A 279 29.53 -8.42 -5.25
C VAL A 279 30.83 -8.90 -5.90
N GLY A 280 30.74 -9.59 -7.03
CA GLY A 280 31.83 -10.28 -7.71
C GLY A 280 31.99 -11.71 -7.21
N GLU A 281 31.93 -12.69 -8.13
CA GLU A 281 31.97 -14.12 -7.79
C GLU A 281 33.29 -14.53 -7.10
N ASP A 282 34.36 -13.78 -7.34
CA ASP A 282 35.68 -13.98 -6.72
C ASP A 282 35.80 -13.37 -5.30
N ASN A 283 34.73 -12.73 -4.78
CA ASN A 283 34.70 -12.10 -3.46
C ASN A 283 33.66 -12.77 -2.54
N PRO A 284 33.93 -13.99 -2.03
CA PRO A 284 32.97 -14.74 -1.22
C PRO A 284 32.65 -14.07 0.12
N ALA A 285 33.53 -13.20 0.64
CA ALA A 285 33.29 -12.43 1.86
C ALA A 285 32.45 -11.16 1.63
N GLY A 286 32.32 -10.71 0.38
CA GLY A 286 31.67 -9.45 0.02
C GLY A 286 30.19 -9.40 0.41
N VAL A 287 29.44 -10.48 0.17
CA VAL A 287 28.01 -10.56 0.54
C VAL A 287 27.85 -10.44 2.06
N THR A 288 28.66 -11.16 2.82
CA THR A 288 28.60 -11.15 4.30
C THR A 288 28.91 -9.78 4.86
N ALA A 289 30.02 -9.16 4.43
CA ALA A 289 30.42 -7.84 4.90
C ALA A 289 29.39 -6.76 4.55
N LEU A 290 28.85 -6.77 3.32
CA LEU A 290 27.80 -5.84 2.92
C LEU A 290 26.52 -6.04 3.75
N SER A 291 26.13 -7.29 3.99
CA SER A 291 24.96 -7.61 4.81
C SER A 291 25.10 -7.10 6.25
N GLU A 292 26.26 -7.26 6.87
CA GLU A 292 26.53 -6.75 8.22
C GLU A 292 26.43 -5.22 8.28
N LEU A 293 26.97 -4.52 7.28
CA LEU A 293 26.88 -3.06 7.18
C LEU A 293 25.43 -2.60 6.98
N LEU A 294 24.68 -3.27 6.10
CA LEU A 294 23.26 -2.98 5.85
C LEU A 294 22.40 -3.24 7.08
N MET A 295 22.62 -4.35 7.80
CA MET A 295 21.93 -4.62 9.07
C MET A 295 22.24 -3.55 10.12
N THR A 296 23.49 -3.10 10.18
CA THR A 296 23.89 -1.98 11.06
C THR A 296 23.16 -0.69 10.71
N LEU A 297 23.09 -0.35 9.41
CA LEU A 297 22.35 0.80 8.92
C LEU A 297 20.86 0.71 9.30
N VAL A 298 20.19 -0.40 8.97
CA VAL A 298 18.78 -0.62 9.29
C VAL A 298 18.51 -0.46 10.78
N LYS A 299 19.35 -1.06 11.64
CA LYS A 299 19.22 -0.93 13.10
C LYS A 299 19.32 0.52 13.58
N ASN A 300 20.22 1.30 13.00
CA ASN A 300 20.48 2.68 13.42
C ASN A 300 19.50 3.69 12.81
N THR A 301 18.83 3.34 11.71
CA THR A 301 17.86 4.20 11.02
C THR A 301 16.40 3.84 11.31
N ASN A 302 16.14 2.73 11.99
CA ASN A 302 14.78 2.36 12.41
C ASN A 302 14.27 3.42 13.39
N ARG A 303 13.24 4.16 13.00
CA ARG A 303 12.61 5.21 13.82
C ARG A 303 11.40 4.67 14.55
#